data_AF-A0A3N2F4W0-F1
#
_entry.id   AF-A0A3N2F4W0-F1
#
_cell.length_a   1.000
_cell.length_b   1.000
_cell.length_c   1.000
_cell.angle_alpha   90.00
_cell.angle_beta   90.00
_cell.angle_gamma   90.00
#
_symmetry.space_group_name_H-M   'P 1'
#
loop_
_entity.id
_entity.type
_entity.pdbx_description
1 polymer ?
#
loop_
_entity_poly.entity_id
_entity_poly.type
_entity_poly.pdbx_seq_one_letter_code
_entity_poly.pdbx_strand_id
1 'polypeptide(L)' 'MTDASRAVSPPATARISLDPAAVVAPVNPRLFGSFVEHLGRCVYDGIYEPGHPTANEDGFRLDVV' A
#
# COMPACT_ATOMS: atom_id res chain seq x y z
N MET A 1 45.98 -2.32 10.81
CA MET A 1 44.52 -2.38 10.98
C MET A 1 43.99 -3.12 9.76
N THR A 2 43.95 -4.45 9.84
CA THR A 2 43.64 -5.32 8.70
C THR A 2 42.12 -5.44 8.59
N ASP A 3 41.57 -5.00 7.46
CA ASP A 3 40.15 -5.17 7.14
C ASP A 3 39.91 -6.66 6.80
N ALA A 4 39.15 -7.35 7.66
CA ALA A 4 38.76 -8.72 7.45
C ALA A 4 37.55 -8.73 6.51
N SER A 5 37.77 -9.14 5.25
CA SER A 5 36.70 -9.29 4.26
C SER A 5 35.60 -10.21 4.80
N ARG A 6 34.41 -9.66 5.02
CA ARG A 6 33.23 -10.43 5.41
C ARG A 6 32.77 -11.27 4.22
N ALA A 7 32.89 -12.59 4.31
CA ALA A 7 32.42 -13.49 3.26
C ALA A 7 30.90 -13.35 3.07
N VAL A 8 30.46 -13.23 1.81
CA VAL A 8 29.05 -13.26 1.44
C VAL A 8 28.54 -14.70 1.60
N SER A 9 27.50 -14.89 2.40
CA SER A 9 26.86 -16.21 2.54
C SER A 9 26.08 -16.56 1.27
N PRO A 10 26.04 -17.84 0.88
CA PRO A 10 25.26 -18.28 -0.28
C PRO A 10 23.77 -17.97 -0.06
N PRO A 11 23.02 -17.70 -1.14
CA PRO A 11 21.60 -17.40 -1.02
C PRO A 11 20.87 -18.58 -0.39
N ALA A 12 20.13 -18.30 0.68
CA ALA A 12 19.26 -19.29 1.29
C ALA A 12 18.16 -19.70 0.31
N THR A 13 17.87 -21.00 0.26
CA THR A 13 16.79 -21.55 -0.58
C THR A 13 15.48 -21.59 0.22
N ALA A 14 14.40 -21.05 -0.34
CA ALA A 14 13.04 -21.12 0.21
C ALA A 14 12.13 -22.00 -0.66
N ARG A 15 11.15 -22.67 -0.03
CA ARG A 15 10.14 -23.50 -0.72
C ARG A 15 8.73 -23.11 -0.26
N ILE A 16 7.81 -22.95 -1.22
CA ILE A 16 6.37 -22.75 -1.01
C ILE A 16 5.62 -23.94 -1.62
N SER A 17 4.57 -24.42 -0.97
CA SER A 17 3.65 -25.44 -1.49
C SER A 17 2.21 -24.96 -1.29
N LEU A 18 1.31 -25.29 -2.22
CA LEU A 18 -0.09 -24.87 -2.21
C LEU A 18 -0.98 -26.11 -2.33
N ASP A 19 -2.03 -26.18 -1.51
CA ASP A 19 -3.08 -27.20 -1.57
C ASP A 19 -4.43 -26.50 -1.81
N PRO A 20 -5.06 -26.64 -3.00
CA PRO A 20 -6.35 -26.03 -3.29
C PRO A 20 -7.51 -26.52 -2.41
N ALA A 21 -7.39 -27.69 -1.78
CA ALA A 21 -8.40 -28.21 -0.87
C ALA A 21 -8.33 -27.59 0.53
N ALA A 22 -7.19 -26.97 0.90
CA ALA A 22 -6.97 -26.31 2.18
C ALA A 22 -7.58 -24.90 2.21
N VAL A 23 -8.90 -24.81 2.10
CA VAL A 23 -9.64 -23.52 2.11
C VAL A 23 -9.67 -22.94 3.53
N VAL A 24 -9.26 -21.68 3.69
CA VAL A 24 -9.33 -20.93 4.96
C VAL A 24 -10.72 -20.31 5.14
N ALA A 25 -11.09 -19.36 4.26
CA ALA A 25 -12.36 -18.65 4.27
C ALA A 25 -12.57 -17.89 2.94
N PRO A 26 -13.80 -17.46 2.60
CA PRO A 26 -14.01 -16.48 1.54
C PRO A 26 -13.24 -15.19 1.84
N VAL A 27 -12.63 -14.58 0.82
CA VAL A 27 -11.93 -13.30 0.97
C VAL A 27 -12.96 -12.20 1.25
N ASN A 28 -12.87 -11.57 2.43
CA ASN A 28 -13.75 -10.47 2.79
C ASN A 28 -13.26 -9.17 2.13
N PRO A 29 -14.07 -8.49 1.30
CA PRO A 29 -13.66 -7.24 0.64
C PRO A 29 -13.21 -6.13 1.60
N ARG A 30 -13.68 -6.14 2.85
CA ARG A 30 -13.30 -5.16 3.89
C ARG A 30 -11.84 -5.27 4.34
N LEU A 31 -11.15 -6.37 4.03
CA LEU A 31 -9.70 -6.49 4.26
C LEU A 31 -8.88 -5.49 3.42
N PHE A 32 -9.46 -4.96 2.35
CA PHE A 32 -8.85 -3.97 1.46
C PHE A 32 -9.37 -2.55 1.70
N GLY A 33 -10.00 -2.30 2.85
CA GLY A 33 -10.45 -0.95 3.23
C GLY A 33 -9.28 0.00 3.56
N SER A 34 -9.55 1.30 3.44
CA SER A 34 -8.65 2.37 3.87
C SER A 34 -9.35 3.28 4.90
N PHE A 35 -8.65 4.30 5.40
CA PHE A 35 -9.17 5.25 6.36
C PHE A 35 -8.84 6.69 5.94
N VAL A 36 -9.84 7.56 5.97
CA VAL A 36 -9.74 8.99 5.66
C VAL A 36 -10.17 9.76 6.90
N GLU A 37 -9.31 10.67 7.36
CA GLU A 37 -9.53 11.47 8.56
C GLU A 37 -9.30 12.95 8.24
N HIS A 38 -9.98 13.84 8.96
CA HIS A 38 -9.67 15.27 8.96
C HIS A 38 -8.36 15.56 9.72
N LEU A 39 -7.26 14.93 9.28
CA LEU A 39 -5.93 15.04 9.86
C LEU A 39 -4.94 15.49 8.80
N GLY A 40 -4.26 16.61 9.07
CA GLY A 40 -3.28 17.19 8.16
C GLY A 40 -3.88 17.42 6.77
N ARG A 41 -3.25 16.82 5.75
CA ARG A 41 -3.61 16.97 4.35
C ARG A 41 -4.34 15.77 3.74
N CYS A 42 -4.99 14.93 4.57
CA CYS A 42 -5.72 13.76 4.07
C CYS A 42 -7.02 14.19 3.37
N VAL A 43 -7.78 15.10 3.98
CA VAL A 43 -8.99 15.69 3.37
C VAL A 43 -8.63 16.96 2.59
N TYR A 44 -8.25 18.02 3.29
CA TYR A 44 -7.93 19.32 2.69
C TYR A 44 -6.53 19.29 2.08
N ASP A 45 -6.39 19.73 0.83
CA ASP A 45 -5.16 19.57 0.02
C ASP A 45 -4.79 18.10 -0.25
N GLY A 46 -5.74 17.18 -0.04
CA GLY A 46 -5.65 15.74 -0.25
C GLY A 46 -6.69 15.28 -1.27
N ILE A 47 -7.72 14.55 -0.81
CA ILE A 47 -8.84 14.17 -1.70
C ILE A 47 -9.67 15.38 -2.14
N TYR A 48 -9.69 16.47 -1.36
CA TYR A 48 -10.47 17.68 -1.61
C TYR A 48 -9.56 18.91 -1.74
N GLU A 49 -9.55 19.50 -2.93
CA GLU A 49 -8.74 20.68 -3.28
C GLU A 49 -9.39 21.42 -4.48
N PRO A 50 -10.43 22.27 -4.26
CA PRO A 50 -11.23 22.85 -5.33
C PRO A 50 -10.49 23.68 -6.38
N GLY A 51 -9.32 24.24 -6.02
CA GLY A 51 -8.48 25.00 -6.94
C GLY A 51 -7.51 24.14 -7.77
N HIS A 52 -7.46 22.83 -7.55
CA HIS A 52 -6.53 21.94 -8.23
C HIS A 52 -6.92 21.76 -9.71
N PRO A 53 -5.98 21.69 -10.67
CA PRO A 53 -6.30 21.56 -12.09
C PRO A 53 -7.16 20.34 -12.47
N THR A 54 -7.16 19.32 -11.62
CA THR A 54 -7.93 18.07 -11.80
C THR A 54 -9.20 18.02 -10.94
N ALA A 55 -9.55 19.11 -10.24
CA ALA A 55 -10.73 19.13 -9.39
C ALA A 55 -12.02 19.02 -10.22
N ASN A 56 -12.97 18.21 -9.75
CA ASN A 56 -14.34 18.21 -10.27
C ASN A 56 -15.20 19.33 -9.64
N GLU A 57 -16.47 19.43 -10.03
CA GLU A 57 -17.40 20.47 -9.54
C GLU A 57 -17.62 20.44 -8.02
N ASP A 58 -17.46 19.27 -7.40
CA ASP A 58 -17.55 19.08 -5.94
C ASP A 58 -16.21 19.35 -5.23
N GLY A 59 -15.15 19.68 -5.96
CA GLY A 59 -13.82 19.98 -5.41
C GLY A 59 -12.92 18.76 -5.14
N PHE A 60 -13.31 17.56 -5.57
CA PHE A 60 -12.49 16.36 -5.45
C PHE A 60 -11.44 16.28 -6.55
N ARG A 61 -10.22 15.87 -6.18
CA ARG A 61 -9.10 15.69 -7.12
C ARG A 61 -9.23 14.40 -7.92
N LEU A 62 -9.45 14.51 -9.24
CA LEU A 62 -9.60 13.35 -10.14
C LEU A 62 -8.31 12.57 -10.41
N ASP A 63 -7.16 13.08 -9.96
CA ASP A 63 -5.90 12.33 -9.95
C ASP A 63 -5.72 11.49 -8.67
N VAL A 64 -6.69 11.55 -7.76
CA VAL A 64 -6.73 10.79 -6.49
C VAL A 64 -7.92 9.80 -6.45
N VAL A 65 -9.08 10.17 -7.02
CA VAL A 65 -10.34 9.39 -6.96
C VAL A 65 -10.67 8.62 -8.23
#